data_AF-A0A959FIF0-F1
#
_entry.id   AF-A0A959FIF0-F1
#
_cell.length_a   1.000
_cell.length_b   1.000
_cell.length_c   1.000
_cell.angle_alpha   90.00
_cell.angle_beta   90.00
_cell.angle_gamma   90.00
#
_symmetry.space_group_name_H-M   'P 1'
#
loop_
_entity.id
_entity.type
_entity.pdbx_description
1 polymer ?
#
loop_
_entity_poly.entity_id
_entity_poly.type
_entity_poly.pdbx_seq_one_letter_code
_entity_poly.pdbx_strand_id
1 'polypeptide(L)' 'KLYWEAQTANDIGYDRDLLPDIYDWLERMTPQSLVDFHEQYVKNRPFNILVMGDRERMPFAFLERFGPVRELGLDELFRF' A
#
# COMPACT_ATOMS: atom_id res chain seq x y z
N LYS A 1 22.02 1.09 8.88
CA LYS A 1 20.66 1.69 8.78
C LYS A 1 20.64 2.83 7.77
N LEU A 2 21.52 3.83 7.93
CA LEU A 2 21.69 4.98 7.02
C LEU A 2 21.77 4.63 5.52
N TYR A 3 22.50 3.56 5.15
CA TYR A 3 22.60 3.11 3.76
C TYR A 3 21.23 2.79 3.13
N TRP A 4 20.38 2.03 3.84
CA TRP A 4 19.09 1.60 3.31
C TRP A 4 18.10 2.77 3.19
N GLU A 5 18.19 3.75 4.10
CA GLU A 5 17.38 4.96 4.08
C GLU A 5 17.75 5.83 2.86
N ALA A 6 19.04 6.03 2.62
CA ALA A 6 19.53 6.74 1.43
C ALA A 6 19.20 5.99 0.13
N GLN A 7 19.35 4.66 0.09
CA GLN A 7 18.98 3.85 -1.07
C GLN A 7 17.49 3.96 -1.37
N THR A 8 16.63 3.86 -0.35
CA THR A 8 15.18 3.99 -0.54
C THR A 8 14.81 5.34 -1.13
N ALA A 9 15.41 6.44 -0.65
CA ALA A 9 15.19 7.77 -1.20
C ALA A 9 15.65 7.86 -2.67
N ASN A 10 16.80 7.26 -2.99
CA ASN A 10 17.31 7.20 -4.36
C ASN A 10 16.40 6.40 -5.30
N ASP A 11 15.89 5.26 -4.84
CA ASP A 11 14.99 4.38 -5.62
C ASP A 11 13.70 5.09 -6.04
N ILE A 12 13.25 6.07 -5.25
CA ILE A 12 12.09 6.92 -5.56
C ILE A 12 12.47 8.30 -6.13
N GLY A 13 13.75 8.50 -6.49
CA GLY A 13 14.23 9.65 -7.26
C GLY A 13 14.73 10.85 -6.44
N TYR A 14 14.98 10.70 -5.14
CA TYR A 14 15.54 11.76 -4.28
C TYR A 14 17.01 11.51 -3.93
N ASP A 15 17.79 12.60 -3.88
CA ASP A 15 19.21 12.61 -3.52
C ASP A 15 19.46 13.04 -2.07
N ARG A 16 18.39 13.22 -1.30
CA ARG A 16 18.42 13.68 0.10
C ARG A 16 17.42 12.92 0.98
N ASP A 17 17.59 13.08 2.29
CA ASP A 17 16.61 12.60 3.28
C ASP A 17 15.31 13.43 3.19
N LEU A 18 14.18 12.72 3.17
CA LEU A 18 12.83 13.30 3.11
C LEU A 18 12.21 13.50 4.49
N LEU A 19 12.77 12.88 5.53
CA LEU A 19 12.21 12.98 6.89
C LEU A 19 12.06 14.43 7.36
N PRO A 20 13.03 15.36 7.15
CA PRO A 20 12.85 16.75 7.56
C PRO A 20 11.63 17.41 6.90
N ASP A 21 11.47 17.21 5.59
CA ASP A 21 10.33 17.76 4.83
C ASP A 21 8.99 17.21 5.34
N ILE A 22 8.95 15.92 5.69
CA ILE A 22 7.76 15.25 6.26
C ILE A 22 7.44 15.81 7.65
N TYR A 23 8.44 15.99 8.52
CA TYR A 23 8.25 16.55 9.86
C TYR A 23 7.70 17.98 9.79
N ASP A 24 8.31 18.84 8.98
CA ASP A 24 7.87 20.22 8.78
C ASP A 24 6.43 20.29 8.23
N TRP A 25 6.06 19.34 7.35
CA TRP A 25 4.70 19.25 6.83
C TRP A 25 3.69 18.80 7.90
N LEU A 26 4.04 17.78 8.70
CA LEU A 26 3.17 17.26 9.76
C LEU A 26 2.89 18.32 10.84
N GLU A 27 3.89 19.13 11.21
CA GLU A 27 3.72 20.21 12.20
C GLU A 27 2.72 21.28 11.73
N ARG A 28 2.65 21.52 10.42
CA ARG A 28 1.78 22.56 9.82
C ARG A 28 0.43 22.01 9.38
N MET A 29 0.23 20.69 9.42
CA MET A 29 -0.99 20.07 8.93
C MET A 29 -2.18 20.43 9.83
N THR A 30 -3.36 20.50 9.21
CA THR A 30 -4.63 20.68 9.92
C THR A 30 -5.48 19.42 9.80
N PRO A 31 -6.55 19.25 10.61
CA PRO A 31 -7.53 18.19 10.39
C PRO A 31 -8.10 18.18 8.97
N GLN A 32 -8.25 19.35 8.33
CA GLN A 32 -8.72 19.44 6.95
C GLN A 32 -7.69 18.86 5.95
N SER A 33 -6.39 19.05 6.21
CA SER A 33 -5.31 18.49 5.37
C SER A 33 -5.38 16.96 5.29
N LEU A 34 -5.82 16.28 6.35
CA LEU A 34 -6.06 14.83 6.32
C LEU A 34 -7.24 14.45 5.44
N VAL A 35 -8.34 15.22 5.51
CA VAL A 35 -9.53 15.00 4.66
C VAL A 35 -9.15 15.16 3.20
N ASP A 36 -8.42 16.24 2.86
CA ASP A 36 -7.99 16.54 1.51
C ASP A 36 -7.04 15.45 0.97
N PHE A 37 -6.09 14.99 1.80
CA PHE A 37 -5.21 13.88 1.44
C PHE A 37 -6.00 12.59 1.13
N HIS A 38 -6.98 12.25 1.98
CA HIS A 38 -7.81 11.08 1.75
C HIS A 38 -8.63 11.20 0.47
N GLU A 39 -9.27 12.35 0.25
CA GLU A 39 -10.06 12.62 -0.96
C GLU A 39 -9.21 12.57 -2.25
N GLN A 40 -7.98 13.08 -2.19
CA GLN A 40 -7.11 13.15 -3.36
C GLN A 40 -6.42 11.82 -3.69
N TYR A 41 -5.94 11.08 -2.69
CA TYR A 41 -5.00 9.96 -2.90
C TYR A 41 -5.54 8.59 -2.49
N VAL A 42 -6.58 8.54 -1.65
CA VAL A 42 -7.09 7.27 -1.08
C VAL A 42 -8.47 6.94 -1.63
N LYS A 43 -9.35 7.93 -1.70
CA LYS A 43 -10.75 7.76 -2.11
C LYS A 43 -10.86 7.21 -3.52
N ASN A 44 -11.83 6.31 -3.71
CA ASN A 44 -12.18 5.69 -4.99
C ASN A 44 -11.01 4.98 -5.70
N ARG A 45 -9.89 4.73 -5.02
CA ARG A 45 -8.81 3.93 -5.58
C ARG A 45 -9.28 2.47 -5.63
N PRO A 46 -9.21 1.79 -6.79
CA PRO A 46 -9.50 0.37 -6.85
C PRO A 46 -8.41 -0.39 -6.09
N PHE A 47 -8.80 -1.16 -5.08
CA PHE A 47 -7.89 -2.00 -4.31
C PHE A 47 -8.08 -3.46 -4.68
N ASN A 48 -6.97 -4.16 -4.88
CA ASN A 48 -6.97 -5.61 -4.92
C ASN A 48 -6.84 -6.14 -3.49
N ILE A 49 -7.75 -7.01 -3.08
CA ILE A 49 -7.69 -7.67 -1.78
C ILE A 49 -6.95 -8.99 -1.96
N LEU A 50 -5.83 -9.15 -1.25
CA LEU A 50 -5.09 -10.42 -1.19
C LEU A 50 -5.44 -11.13 0.12
N VAL A 51 -6.00 -12.33 0.01
CA VAL A 51 -6.26 -13.22 1.14
C VAL A 51 -5.38 -14.46 0.98
N MET A 52 -4.61 -14.77 2.01
CA MET A 52 -3.73 -15.95 2.04
C MET A 52 -4.16 -16.88 3.17
N GLY A 53 -4.34 -18.15 2.86
CA GLY A 53 -4.78 -19.14 3.84
C GLY A 53 -4.98 -20.51 3.23
N ASP A 54 -5.41 -21.45 4.07
CA ASP A 54 -5.77 -22.81 3.65
C ASP A 54 -6.99 -22.77 2.72
N ARG A 55 -6.80 -23.26 1.49
CA ARG A 55 -7.81 -23.32 0.43
C ARG A 55 -9.09 -23.98 0.90
N GLU A 56 -9.01 -25.09 1.62
CA GLU A 56 -10.19 -25.87 2.04
C GLU A 56 -11.06 -25.11 3.06
N ARG A 57 -10.46 -24.14 3.75
CA ARG A 57 -11.10 -23.34 4.78
C ARG A 57 -11.46 -21.93 4.31
N MET A 58 -11.27 -21.63 3.02
CA MET A 58 -11.55 -20.30 2.47
C MET A 58 -13.04 -20.09 2.19
N PRO A 59 -13.64 -18.98 2.67
CA PRO A 59 -15.05 -18.70 2.45
C PRO A 59 -15.24 -17.97 1.11
N PHE A 60 -15.03 -18.68 -0.01
CA PHE A 60 -15.09 -18.09 -1.36
C PHE A 60 -16.39 -17.35 -1.66
N ALA A 61 -17.54 -17.91 -1.26
CA ALA A 61 -18.84 -17.25 -1.42
C ALA A 61 -18.95 -15.89 -0.69
N PHE A 62 -18.22 -15.70 0.41
CA PHE A 62 -18.15 -14.41 1.09
C PHE A 62 -17.21 -13.44 0.35
N LEU A 63 -16.09 -13.94 -0.18
CA LEU A 63 -15.10 -13.15 -0.89
C LEU A 63 -15.64 -12.59 -2.22
N GLU A 64 -16.48 -13.35 -2.92
CA GLU A 64 -17.14 -12.90 -4.16
C GLU A 64 -18.01 -11.65 -3.98
N ARG A 65 -18.45 -11.35 -2.75
CA ARG A 65 -19.18 -10.12 -2.43
C ARG A 65 -18.33 -8.86 -2.57
N PHE A 66 -17.00 -9.00 -2.50
CA PHE A 66 -16.05 -7.89 -2.61
C PHE A 66 -15.54 -7.68 -4.04
N GLY A 67 -15.85 -8.59 -4.96
CA GLY A 67 -15.44 -8.51 -6.36
C GLY A 67 -15.13 -9.88 -6.96
N PRO A 68 -14.69 -9.91 -8.24
CA PRO A 68 -14.28 -11.15 -8.89
C PRO A 68 -13.09 -11.76 -8.14
N VAL A 69 -13.23 -13.02 -7.73
CA VAL A 69 -12.18 -13.76 -7.04
C VAL A 69 -11.33 -14.51 -8.05
N ARG A 70 -10.01 -14.30 -7.98
CA ARG A 70 -9.01 -15.09 -8.72
C ARG A 70 -8.15 -15.83 -7.71
N GLU A 71 -8.17 -17.15 -7.81
CA GLU A 71 -7.27 -18.00 -7.03
C GLU A 71 -5.89 -18.03 -7.67
N LEU A 72 -4.84 -17.99 -6.83
CA LEU A 72 -3.45 -18.04 -7.26
C LEU A 72 -2.77 -19.24 -6.64
N GLY A 73 -2.16 -20.07 -7.48
CA GLY A 73 -1.26 -21.12 -7.03
C GLY A 73 0.09 -20.55 -6.58
N LEU A 74 0.83 -21.32 -5.76
CA LEU A 74 2.20 -20.97 -5.37
C LEU A 74 3.10 -20.75 -6.59
N ASP A 75 3.01 -21.62 -7.60
CA ASP A 75 3.81 -21.53 -8.82
C ASP A 75 3.54 -20.24 -9.61
N GLU A 76 2.31 -19.72 -9.57
CA GLU A 76 1.98 -18.46 -10.23
C GLU A 76 2.47 -17.23 -9.45
N LEU A 77 2.47 -17.31 -8.12
CA LEU A 77 2.92 -16.24 -7.23
C LEU A 77 4.44 -16.10 -7.21
N PHE A 78 5.15 -17.23 -7.26
CA PHE A 78 6.59 -17.30 -7.05
C PHE A 78 7.36 -17.79 -8.29
N ARG A 79 6.84 -17.54 -9.50
CA ARG A 79 7.56 -17.90 -10.75
C ARG A 79 9.04 -17.49 -10.65
N PHE A 80 9.92 -18.48 -10.60
CA PHE A 80 11.38 -18.34 -10.71
C PHE A 80 11.80 -18.41 -12.17
#